data_AF-A0A9P8TS29-F1
#
_entry.id   AF-A0A9P8TS29-F1
#
_cell.length_a   1.000
_cell.length_b   1.000
_cell.length_c   1.000
_cell.angle_alpha   90.00
_cell.angle_beta   90.00
_cell.angle_gamma   90.00
#
_symmetry.space_group_name_H-M   'P 1'
#
loop_
_entity.id
_entity.type
_entity.pdbx_description
1 polymer ?
#
loop_
_entity_poly.entity_id
_entity_poly.type
_entity_poly.pdbx_seq_one_letter_code
_entity_poly.pdbx_strand_id
1 'polypeptide(L)'
;KKLTLLGANVLADLGLGDDQDADGYNTGYNAWEPKVWEALGVSVENGDEPPPITNEDIKINSNFLRGTIAEGLQDASTGAISASDQQLTKFHGIYMQDDRDVREQRKKEGLEPAYAFMARVRL
;
A
#
# COMPACT_ATOMS: atom_id res chain seq x y z
N LYS A 1 -10.86 1.36 32.62
CA LYS A 1 -10.08 0.59 33.63
C LYS A 1 -10.11 -0.94 33.45
N LYS A 2 -11.01 -1.55 32.66
CA LYS A 2 -10.95 -3.01 32.36
C LYS A 2 -9.80 -3.40 31.43
N LEU A 3 -9.48 -2.57 30.43
CA LEU A 3 -8.42 -2.85 29.45
C LEU A 3 -7.00 -2.83 30.08
N THR A 4 -6.77 -1.93 31.04
CA THR A 4 -5.52 -1.87 31.82
C THR A 4 -5.31 -3.12 32.68
N LEU A 5 -6.39 -3.78 33.13
CA LEU A 5 -6.30 -5.06 33.86
C LEU A 5 -5.93 -6.23 32.94
N LEU A 6 -6.10 -6.08 31.63
CA LEU A 6 -5.74 -7.07 30.61
C LEU A 6 -4.38 -6.78 29.96
N GLY A 7 -3.59 -5.87 30.53
CA GLY A 7 -2.24 -5.54 30.06
C GLY A 7 -2.18 -4.51 28.93
N ALA A 8 -3.27 -3.81 28.61
CA ALA A 8 -3.24 -2.73 27.64
C ALA A 8 -2.55 -1.48 28.21
N ASN A 9 -1.61 -0.92 27.44
CA ASN A 9 -0.98 0.36 27.73
C ASN A 9 -1.85 1.51 27.20
N VAL A 10 -2.02 2.56 28.01
CA VAL A 10 -2.73 3.77 27.60
C VAL A 10 -1.78 4.62 26.76
N LEU A 11 -2.16 4.90 25.51
CA LEU A 11 -1.33 5.67 24.58
C LEU A 11 -1.48 7.19 24.79
N ALA A 12 -2.70 7.68 25.02
CA ALA A 12 -2.97 9.10 25.28
C ALA A 12 -4.29 9.25 26.05
N ASP A 13 -4.44 10.37 26.77
CA ASP A 13 -5.67 10.69 27.50
C ASP A 13 -6.84 10.96 26.56
N LEU A 14 -8.02 10.46 26.91
CA LEU A 14 -9.26 10.64 26.14
C LEU A 14 -10.14 11.75 26.75
N GLY A 15 -11.03 12.33 25.93
CA GLY A 15 -12.01 13.34 26.39
C GLY A 15 -11.51 14.79 26.35
N LEU A 16 -10.55 15.08 25.46
CA LEU A 16 -9.99 16.42 25.27
C LEU A 16 -10.82 17.31 24.32
N GLY A 17 -11.80 16.75 23.61
CA GLY A 17 -12.66 17.50 22.69
C GLY A 17 -13.92 18.03 23.38
N ASP A 18 -14.30 19.27 23.04
CA ASP A 18 -15.57 19.87 23.44
C ASP A 18 -16.46 20.03 22.19
N ASP A 19 -17.50 19.19 22.07
CA ASP A 19 -18.42 19.24 20.92
C ASP A 19 -19.36 20.47 20.96
N GLN A 20 -19.30 21.31 22.00
CA GLN A 20 -20.06 22.55 22.12
C GLN A 20 -19.26 23.80 21.70
N ASP A 21 -17.95 23.67 21.46
CA ASP A 21 -17.10 24.76 21.00
C ASP A 21 -17.32 25.07 19.50
N ALA A 22 -16.97 26.31 19.11
CA ALA A 22 -17.18 26.79 17.73
C ALA A 22 -16.36 26.02 16.68
N ASP A 23 -15.24 25.43 17.09
CA ASP A 23 -14.38 24.56 16.29
C ASP A 23 -14.58 23.06 16.63
N GLY A 24 -15.54 22.75 17.50
CA GLY A 24 -15.87 21.39 17.96
C GLY A 24 -14.67 20.67 18.56
N TYR A 25 -14.46 19.40 18.16
CA TYR A 25 -13.40 18.57 18.70
C TYR A 25 -11.97 18.91 18.21
N ASN A 26 -11.80 19.87 17.28
CA ASN A 26 -10.51 20.11 16.62
C ASN A 26 -9.43 20.59 17.60
N THR A 27 -9.74 21.48 18.54
CA THR A 27 -8.78 21.90 19.58
C THR A 27 -8.28 20.72 20.42
N GLY A 28 -9.19 19.81 20.81
CA GLY A 28 -8.84 18.59 21.53
C GLY A 28 -8.02 17.61 20.69
N TYR A 29 -8.38 17.44 19.42
CA TYR A 29 -7.68 16.58 18.47
C TYR A 29 -6.25 17.03 18.24
N ASN A 30 -6.02 18.32 17.97
CA ASN A 30 -4.70 18.87 17.72
C ASN A 30 -3.75 18.73 18.92
N ALA A 31 -4.27 18.72 20.16
CA ALA A 31 -3.49 18.48 21.37
C ALA A 31 -3.27 17.00 21.67
N TRP A 32 -4.14 16.13 21.16
CA TRP A 32 -4.11 14.68 21.36
C TRP A 32 -3.24 13.97 20.34
N GLU A 33 -3.33 14.37 19.07
CA GLU A 33 -2.65 13.74 17.94
C GLU A 33 -1.12 13.58 18.15
N PRO A 34 -0.35 14.62 18.54
CA PRO A 34 1.09 14.47 18.75
C PRO A 34 1.45 13.46 19.84
N LYS A 35 0.63 13.36 20.89
CA LYS A 35 0.87 12.43 22.01
C LYS A 35 0.70 10.98 21.59
N VAL A 36 -0.24 10.72 20.69
CA VAL A 36 -0.45 9.38 20.13
C VAL A 36 0.72 8.99 19.24
N TRP A 37 1.20 9.90 18.39
CA TRP A 37 2.36 9.65 17.55
C TRP A 37 3.62 9.36 18.37
N GLU A 38 3.87 10.13 19.43
CA GLU A 38 4.95 9.87 20.38
C GLU A 38 4.82 8.50 21.06
N ALA A 39 3.62 8.16 21.56
CA ALA A 39 3.37 6.87 22.21
C ALA A 39 3.52 5.66 21.27
N LEU A 40 3.29 5.86 19.97
CA LEU A 40 3.50 4.86 18.92
C LEU A 40 4.95 4.83 18.41
N GLY A 41 5.83 5.70 18.92
CA GLY A 41 7.22 5.79 18.46
C GLY A 41 7.37 6.38 17.06
N VAL A 42 6.35 7.09 16.56
CA VAL A 42 6.38 7.80 15.29
C VAL A 42 6.80 9.23 15.57
N SER A 43 8.06 9.55 15.33
CA SER A 43 8.56 10.93 15.39
C SER A 43 7.90 11.77 14.28
N VAL A 44 7.34 12.94 14.65
CA VAL A 44 6.71 13.92 13.73
C VAL A 44 7.75 14.65 12.86
N GLU A 45 9.03 14.32 13.02
CA GLU A 45 10.01 14.63 11.99
C GLU A 45 9.55 13.89 10.74
N ASN A 46 9.14 14.64 9.70
CA ASN A 46 8.95 14.12 8.36
C ASN A 46 10.28 13.47 7.96
N GLY A 47 10.51 12.22 8.36
CA GLY A 47 11.65 11.45 7.94
C GLY A 47 11.57 11.46 6.43
N ASP A 48 12.64 11.93 5.78
CA ASP A 48 12.72 12.00 4.32
C ASP A 48 12.22 10.67 3.77
N GLU A 49 11.00 10.68 3.22
CA GLU A 49 10.43 9.49 2.62
C GLU A 49 11.42 9.10 1.52
N PRO A 50 11.93 7.85 1.52
CA PRO A 50 12.88 7.46 0.50
C PRO A 50 12.27 7.74 -0.87
N PRO A 51 13.06 8.27 -1.81
CA PRO A 51 12.54 8.67 -3.10
C PRO A 51 11.81 7.48 -3.74
N PRO A 52 10.69 7.73 -4.43
CA PRO A 52 9.92 6.66 -5.04
C PRO A 52 10.81 5.88 -6.01
N ILE A 53 10.73 4.55 -5.94
CA ILE A 53 11.52 3.66 -6.79
C ILE A 53 11.20 3.97 -8.25
N THR A 54 12.22 4.34 -9.02
CA THR A 54 12.07 4.66 -10.43
C THR A 54 12.15 3.40 -11.30
N ASN A 55 11.73 3.52 -12.56
CA ASN A 55 11.91 2.44 -13.52
C ASN A 55 13.38 2.09 -13.76
N GLU A 56 14.30 3.05 -13.63
CA GLU A 56 15.73 2.77 -13.78
C GLU A 56 16.26 1.99 -12.57
N ASP A 57 15.78 2.30 -11.36
CA ASP A 57 16.12 1.54 -10.16
C ASP A 57 15.66 0.08 -10.28
N ILE A 58 14.46 -0.15 -10.81
CA ILE A 58 13.93 -1.50 -11.07
C ILE A 58 14.86 -2.25 -12.03
N LYS A 59 15.30 -1.62 -13.13
CA LYS A 59 16.20 -2.25 -14.10
C LYS A 59 17.56 -2.57 -13.49
N ILE A 60 18.16 -1.64 -12.75
CA ILE A 60 19.47 -1.83 -12.12
C ILE A 60 19.45 -3.03 -11.17
N ASN A 61 18.38 -3.17 -10.38
CA ASN A 61 18.24 -4.24 -9.40
C ASN A 61 17.69 -5.57 -9.95
N SER A 62 17.39 -5.64 -11.25
CA SER A 62 16.66 -6.77 -11.86
C SER A 62 17.52 -7.95 -12.31
N ASN A 63 18.84 -7.93 -12.15
CA ASN A 63 19.72 -8.99 -12.69
C ASN A 63 19.47 -9.25 -14.20
N PHE A 64 19.81 -8.27 -15.03
CA PHE A 64 19.62 -8.31 -16.49
C PHE A 64 18.14 -8.52 -16.90
N LEU A 65 17.23 -7.74 -16.29
CA LEU A 65 15.79 -7.76 -16.56
C LEU A 65 15.06 -9.03 -16.11
N ARG A 66 15.74 -9.98 -15.47
CA ARG A 66 15.12 -11.22 -14.96
C ARG A 66 14.12 -10.97 -13.84
N GLY A 67 14.49 -10.11 -12.89
CA GLY A 67 13.72 -9.80 -11.69
C GLY A 67 13.33 -11.04 -10.91
N THR A 68 12.11 -11.01 -10.38
CA THR A 68 11.45 -12.11 -9.67
C THR A 68 10.29 -12.68 -10.48
N ILE A 69 10.35 -12.54 -11.81
CA ILE A 69 9.24 -12.90 -12.71
C ILE A 69 8.89 -14.39 -12.56
N ALA A 70 9.89 -15.27 -12.44
CA ALA A 70 9.66 -16.71 -12.35
C ALA A 70 8.96 -17.09 -11.04
N GLU A 71 9.37 -16.47 -9.94
CA GLU A 71 8.78 -16.63 -8.61
C GLU A 71 7.36 -16.04 -8.57
N GLY A 72 7.18 -14.83 -9.11
CA GLY A 72 5.88 -14.16 -9.18
C GLY A 72 4.86 -14.90 -10.03
N LEU A 73 5.29 -15.59 -11.09
CA LEU A 73 4.40 -16.45 -11.89
C LEU A 73 4.01 -17.76 -11.19
N GLN A 74 4.74 -18.18 -10.16
CA GLN A 74 4.39 -19.34 -9.34
C GLN A 74 3.49 -18.98 -8.16
N ASP A 75 3.39 -17.70 -7.82
CA ASP A 75 2.50 -17.21 -6.78
C ASP A 75 1.04 -17.27 -7.26
N ALA A 76 0.23 -18.07 -6.58
CA ALA A 76 -1.19 -18.24 -6.85
C ALA A 76 -2.08 -17.43 -5.89
N SER A 77 -1.49 -16.56 -5.06
CA SER A 77 -2.22 -15.73 -4.10
C SER A 77 -3.11 -14.69 -4.77
N THR A 78 -2.68 -14.16 -5.92
CA THR A 78 -3.43 -13.23 -6.77
C THR A 78 -3.29 -13.64 -8.24
N GLY A 79 -4.16 -13.13 -9.10
CA GLY A 79 -3.99 -13.28 -10.55
C GLY A 79 -2.93 -12.36 -11.18
N ALA A 80 -2.23 -11.55 -10.37
CA ALA A 80 -1.29 -10.53 -10.82
C ALA A 80 0.16 -10.86 -10.45
N ILE A 81 1.10 -10.18 -11.11
CA ILE A 81 2.51 -10.15 -10.71
C ILE A 81 2.86 -8.80 -10.06
N SER A 82 3.98 -8.76 -9.33
CA SER A 82 4.47 -7.57 -8.64
C SER A 82 4.61 -6.36 -9.57
N ALA A 83 4.49 -5.15 -9.03
CA ALA A 83 4.61 -3.91 -9.82
C ALA A 83 5.97 -3.79 -10.54
N SER A 84 7.06 -4.26 -9.91
CA SER A 84 8.38 -4.34 -10.53
C SER A 84 8.41 -5.33 -11.69
N ASP A 85 7.83 -6.52 -11.52
CA ASP A 85 7.81 -7.55 -12.57
C ASP A 85 6.89 -7.15 -13.74
N GLN A 86 5.83 -6.38 -13.49
CA GLN A 86 5.03 -5.76 -14.55
C GLN A 86 5.84 -4.79 -15.43
N GLN A 87 6.89 -4.15 -14.91
CA GLN A 87 7.79 -3.34 -15.73
C GLN A 87 8.77 -4.22 -16.50
N LEU A 88 9.31 -5.27 -15.87
CA LEU A 88 10.32 -6.15 -16.47
C LEU A 88 9.76 -7.07 -17.56
N THR A 89 8.53 -7.57 -17.39
CA THR A 89 7.85 -8.42 -18.38
C THR A 89 7.66 -7.72 -19.73
N LYS A 90 7.56 -6.39 -19.77
CA LYS A 90 7.48 -5.61 -21.02
C LYS A 90 8.70 -5.80 -21.91
N PHE A 91 9.88 -6.01 -21.33
CA PHE A 91 11.11 -6.31 -22.09
C PHE A 91 11.11 -7.71 -22.70
N HIS A 92 10.28 -8.59 -22.16
CA HIS A 92 10.05 -9.95 -22.66
C HIS A 92 8.85 -10.01 -23.62
N GLY A 93 8.29 -8.84 -23.99
CA GLY A 93 7.11 -8.74 -24.84
C GLY A 93 5.81 -9.16 -24.15
N ILE A 94 5.82 -9.34 -22.82
CA ILE A 94 4.65 -9.78 -22.06
C ILE A 94 4.06 -8.56 -21.32
N TYR A 95 2.75 -8.41 -21.37
CA TYR A 95 2.02 -7.30 -20.77
C TYR A 95 0.85 -7.83 -19.96
N MET A 96 0.86 -7.59 -18.65
CA MET A 96 -0.30 -7.84 -17.81
C MET A 96 -1.36 -6.78 -18.08
N GLN A 97 -2.60 -7.23 -18.22
CA GLN A 97 -3.79 -6.43 -18.45
C GLN A 97 -4.92 -7.01 -17.62
N ASP A 98 -6.06 -6.33 -17.63
CA ASP A 98 -7.29 -6.83 -17.03
C ASP A 98 -8.48 -6.48 -17.91
N ASP A 99 -9.53 -7.30 -17.81
CA ASP A 99 -10.76 -7.08 -18.56
C ASP A 99 -11.52 -5.85 -18.04
N ARG A 100 -11.54 -4.80 -18.88
CA ARG A 100 -12.15 -3.51 -18.56
C ARG A 100 -13.66 -3.54 -18.51
N ASP A 101 -14.29 -4.46 -19.25
CA ASP A 101 -15.75 -4.52 -19.36
C ASP A 101 -16.36 -5.03 -18.06
N VAL A 102 -15.67 -5.94 -17.35
CA VAL A 102 -16.13 -6.52 -16.10
C VAL A 102 -15.53 -5.89 -14.85
N ARG A 103 -14.56 -4.98 -14.98
CA ARG A 103 -13.81 -4.40 -13.85
C ARG A 103 -14.70 -3.80 -12.76
N GLU A 104 -15.64 -2.94 -13.15
CA GLU A 104 -16.53 -2.27 -12.19
C GLU A 104 -17.49 -3.24 -11.51
N GLN A 105 -17.94 -4.28 -12.21
CA GLN A 105 -18.76 -5.33 -11.62
C GLN A 105 -17.96 -6.11 -10.57
N ARG A 106 -16.75 -6.58 -10.93
CA ARG A 106 -15.88 -7.33 -10.03
C ARG A 106 -15.49 -6.53 -8.80
N LYS A 107 -15.19 -5.23 -8.97
CA LYS A 107 -14.91 -4.31 -7.87
C LYS A 107 -16.08 -4.20 -6.88
N LYS A 108 -17.33 -4.13 -7.37
CA LYS A 108 -18.53 -4.13 -6.51
C LYS A 108 -18.74 -5.44 -5.77
N GLU A 109 -18.35 -6.55 -6.39
CA GLU A 109 -18.40 -7.90 -5.81
C GLU A 109 -17.21 -8.19 -4.87
N GLY A 110 -16.26 -7.25 -4.72
CA GLY A 110 -15.05 -7.43 -3.91
C GLY A 110 -14.05 -8.43 -4.51
N LEU A 111 -14.17 -8.71 -5.80
CA LEU A 111 -13.28 -9.60 -6.54
C LEU A 111 -12.12 -8.82 -7.15
N GLU A 112 -10.95 -9.47 -7.24
CA GLU A 112 -9.81 -8.94 -7.96
C GLU A 112 -10.13 -8.75 -9.46
N PRO A 113 -9.43 -7.84 -10.18
CA PRO A 113 -9.54 -7.72 -11.62
C PRO A 113 -9.36 -9.07 -12.34
N ALA A 114 -10.05 -9.25 -13.47
CA ALA A 114 -9.86 -10.41 -14.31
C ALA A 114 -8.58 -10.22 -15.15
N TYR A 115 -7.43 -10.60 -14.58
CA TYR A 115 -6.13 -10.41 -15.21
C TYR A 115 -5.92 -11.32 -16.43
N ALA A 116 -5.20 -10.80 -17.43
CA ALA A 116 -4.79 -11.50 -18.63
C ALA A 116 -3.39 -11.03 -19.07
N PHE A 117 -2.65 -11.88 -19.79
CA PHE A 117 -1.32 -11.54 -20.30
C PHE A 117 -1.32 -11.51 -21.83
N MET A 118 -0.97 -10.37 -22.40
CA MET A 118 -0.72 -10.23 -23.84
C MET A 118 0.77 -10.47 -24.12
N ALA A 119 1.09 -11.39 -25.03
CA ALA A 119 2.44 -11.65 -25.48
C ALA A 119 2.64 -11.15 -26.93
N ARG A 120 3.69 -10.35 -27.16
CA ARG A 120 4.10 -9.84 -28.46
C ARG A 120 5.40 -10.51 -28.89
N VAL A 121 5.36 -11.19 -30.03
CA VAL A 121 6.52 -11.87 -30.62
C VAL A 121 7.21 -10.99 -31.64
N ARG A 122 8.55 -11.07 -31.71
CA ARG A 122 9.34 -10.51 -32.80
C ARG A 122 9.47 -11.55 -33.91
N LEU A 123 8.96 -11.23 -35.09
CA LEU A 123 9.05 -12.05 -36.31
C LEU A 123 10.18 -11.53 -37.21
#